data_AF-A0A382TKJ9-F1
#
_entry.id   AF-A0A382TKJ9-F1
#
_cell.length_a   1.000
_cell.length_b   1.000
_cell.length_c   1.000
_cell.angle_alpha   90.00
_cell.angle_beta   90.00
_cell.angle_gamma   90.00
#
_symmetry.space_group_name_H-M   'P 1'
#
loop_
_entity.id
_entity.type
_entity.pdbx_description
1 polymer ?
#
loop_
_entity_poly.entity_id
_entity_poly.type
_entity_poly.pdbx_seq_one_letter_code
_entity_poly.pdbx_strand_id
1 'polypeptide(L)'
;MSEIEPGVIIAFIVGSVFLISLLSDFLFGKKDGPFESYYRSGQLKEKGTYKDGELEGLSELYYKNGQLSEKGTYKDGEPHGPFEGYSKNGQLEWKGTYNMGEECGEWIEDGETVTYDPCPPDLEDAV
;
A
#
# COMPACT_ATOMS: atom_id res chain seq x y z
N MET A 1 23.15 -1.51 -51.30
CA MET A 1 23.02 -1.21 -49.86
C MET A 1 21.79 -0.34 -49.71
N SER A 2 20.72 -0.86 -49.10
CA SER A 2 19.48 -0.12 -48.90
C SER A 2 19.65 0.84 -47.74
N GLU A 3 19.57 2.15 -48.01
CA GLU A 3 19.57 3.20 -47.00
C GLU A 3 18.23 3.17 -46.25
N ILE A 4 18.27 2.97 -44.93
CA ILE A 4 17.08 3.03 -44.08
C ILE A 4 16.83 4.50 -43.77
N GLU A 5 15.65 5.01 -44.15
CA GLU A 5 15.30 6.41 -43.92
C GLU A 5 15.23 6.73 -42.41
N PRO A 6 15.80 7.86 -41.93
CA PRO A 6 15.88 8.18 -40.50
C PRO A 6 14.52 8.17 -39.77
N GLY A 7 13.43 8.52 -40.47
CA GLY A 7 12.08 8.52 -39.90
C GLY A 7 11.54 7.12 -39.58
N VAL A 8 12.01 6.09 -40.30
CA VAL A 8 11.65 4.69 -40.07
C VAL A 8 12.27 4.18 -38.77
N ILE A 9 13.53 4.54 -38.50
CA ILE A 9 14.23 4.19 -37.25
C ILE A 9 13.55 4.83 -36.03
N ILE A 10 13.16 6.11 -36.14
CA ILE A 10 12.47 6.82 -35.05
C ILE A 10 11.12 6.15 -34.73
N ALA A 11 10.31 5.82 -35.74
CA ALA A 11 9.03 5.13 -35.56
C ALA A 11 9.18 3.74 -34.92
N PHE A 12 10.23 2.98 -35.29
CA PHE A 12 10.54 1.70 -34.65
C PHE A 12 10.97 1.85 -33.19
N ILE A 13 11.72 2.90 -32.83
CA ILE A 13 12.17 3.13 -31.45
C ILE A 13 11.01 3.60 -30.56
N VAL A 14 10.21 4.59 -30.97
CA VAL A 14 9.06 5.03 -30.15
C VAL A 14 7.98 3.95 -30.05
N GLY A 15 7.73 3.21 -31.13
CA GLY A 15 6.84 2.06 -31.12
C GLY A 15 7.36 0.96 -30.19
N SER A 16 8.65 0.64 -30.23
CA SER A 16 9.24 -0.39 -29.36
C SER A 16 9.27 0.03 -27.89
N VAL A 17 9.58 1.28 -27.55
CA VAL A 17 9.55 1.75 -26.15
C VAL A 17 8.12 1.71 -25.59
N PHE A 18 7.12 2.16 -26.37
CA PHE A 18 5.72 2.08 -25.95
C PHE A 18 5.24 0.63 -25.82
N LEU A 19 5.63 -0.25 -26.76
CA LEU A 19 5.28 -1.67 -26.72
C LEU A 19 6.01 -2.40 -25.59
N ILE A 20 7.25 -2.03 -25.24
CA ILE A 20 8.01 -2.57 -24.10
C ILE A 20 7.37 -2.15 -22.78
N SER A 21 6.95 -0.90 -22.61
CA SER A 21 6.23 -0.46 -21.41
C SER A 21 4.89 -1.19 -21.26
N LEU A 22 4.11 -1.29 -22.35
CA LEU A 22 2.85 -2.04 -22.35
C LEU A 22 3.06 -3.53 -22.07
N LEU A 23 4.12 -4.14 -22.63
CA LEU A 23 4.48 -5.53 -22.36
C LEU A 23 4.94 -5.72 -20.92
N SER A 24 5.64 -4.73 -20.34
CA SER A 24 6.08 -4.75 -18.94
C SER A 24 4.89 -4.72 -18.01
N ASP A 25 3.95 -3.80 -18.18
CA ASP A 25 2.73 -3.75 -17.36
C ASP A 25 1.89 -5.02 -17.50
N PHE A 26 1.82 -5.59 -18.71
CA PHE A 26 1.12 -6.84 -19.00
C PHE A 26 1.82 -8.10 -18.46
N LEU A 27 3.16 -8.15 -18.48
CA LEU A 27 3.96 -9.27 -17.97
C LEU A 27 4.12 -9.23 -16.45
N PHE A 28 4.16 -8.04 -15.85
CA PHE A 28 4.33 -7.86 -14.40
C PHE A 28 3.01 -7.69 -13.64
N GLY A 29 1.87 -7.66 -14.35
CA GLY A 29 0.54 -7.80 -13.76
C GLY A 29 0.39 -7.01 -12.47
N LYS A 30 0.48 -5.67 -12.57
CA LYS A 30 0.23 -4.79 -11.42
C LYS A 30 -1.09 -5.22 -10.78
N LYS A 31 -1.03 -5.52 -9.49
CA LYS A 31 -2.24 -5.81 -8.72
C LYS A 31 -2.96 -4.48 -8.61
N ASP A 32 -4.20 -4.45 -9.09
CA ASP A 32 -5.05 -3.27 -9.03
C ASP A 32 -6.44 -3.70 -8.56
N GLY A 33 -6.96 -2.97 -7.58
CA GLY A 33 -8.27 -3.21 -6.97
C GLY A 33 -8.23 -3.98 -5.66
N PRO A 34 -9.41 -4.40 -5.16
CA PRO A 34 -9.53 -5.05 -3.86
C PRO A 34 -8.86 -6.41 -3.88
N PHE A 35 -8.21 -6.77 -2.78
CA PHE A 35 -7.64 -8.09 -2.57
C PHE A 35 -8.07 -8.67 -1.24
N GLU A 36 -8.12 -9.99 -1.19
CA GLU A 36 -8.27 -10.77 0.03
C GLU A 36 -7.24 -11.90 0.03
N SER A 37 -6.62 -12.14 1.18
CA SER A 37 -5.77 -13.30 1.41
C SER A 37 -6.35 -14.15 2.52
N TYR A 38 -6.15 -15.47 2.43
CA TYR A 38 -6.76 -16.43 3.34
C TYR A 38 -5.69 -17.32 3.97
N TYR A 39 -5.93 -17.74 5.21
CA TYR A 39 -5.17 -18.81 5.83
C TYR A 39 -5.43 -20.14 5.11
N ARG A 40 -4.56 -21.14 5.34
CA ARG A 40 -4.77 -22.51 4.84
C ARG A 40 -6.09 -23.13 5.31
N SER A 41 -6.64 -22.64 6.42
CA SER A 41 -7.96 -23.03 6.93
C SER A 41 -9.14 -22.48 6.11
N GLY A 42 -8.89 -21.55 5.18
CA GLY A 42 -9.93 -20.83 4.42
C GLY A 42 -10.47 -19.58 5.12
N GLN A 43 -9.99 -19.26 6.32
CA GLN A 43 -10.38 -18.04 7.03
C GLN A 43 -9.66 -16.82 6.46
N LEU A 44 -10.36 -15.68 6.42
CA LEU A 44 -9.78 -14.40 5.99
C LEU A 44 -8.56 -14.07 6.86
N LYS A 45 -7.46 -13.72 6.19
CA LYS A 45 -6.19 -13.33 6.82
C LYS A 45 -5.96 -11.84 6.68
N GLU A 46 -6.27 -11.29 5.52
CA GLU A 46 -5.96 -9.90 5.18
C GLU A 46 -6.89 -9.44 4.06
N LYS A 47 -7.29 -8.19 4.07
CA LYS A 47 -7.92 -7.55 2.92
C LYS A 47 -7.49 -6.10 2.81
N GLY A 48 -7.51 -5.58 1.60
CA GLY A 48 -7.19 -4.19 1.32
C GLY A 48 -7.39 -3.88 -0.16
N THR A 49 -6.79 -2.79 -0.62
CA THR A 49 -6.82 -2.39 -2.03
C THR A 49 -5.40 -2.16 -2.51
N TYR A 50 -5.09 -2.66 -3.71
CA TYR A 50 -3.89 -2.27 -4.43
C TYR A 50 -4.22 -1.22 -5.49
N LYS A 51 -3.30 -0.29 -5.71
CA LYS A 51 -3.32 0.70 -6.78
C LYS A 51 -1.91 0.81 -7.34
N ASP A 52 -1.77 0.64 -8.65
CA ASP A 52 -0.50 0.62 -9.37
C ASP A 52 0.52 -0.40 -8.87
N GLY A 53 0.05 -1.46 -8.20
CA GLY A 53 0.88 -2.50 -7.57
C GLY A 53 1.24 -2.24 -6.10
N GLU A 54 0.84 -1.11 -5.53
CA GLU A 54 1.13 -0.69 -4.15
C GLU A 54 -0.15 -0.67 -3.29
N LEU A 55 0.00 -0.87 -1.99
CA LEU A 55 -1.15 -0.87 -1.08
C LEU A 55 -1.68 0.55 -0.92
N GLU A 56 -3.00 0.72 -1.05
CA GLU A 56 -3.65 2.03 -1.03
C GLU A 56 -4.93 1.97 -0.19
N GLY A 57 -5.10 2.94 0.69
CA GLY A 57 -6.28 3.07 1.54
C GLY A 57 -6.31 2.07 2.70
N LEU A 58 -7.52 1.69 3.12
CA LEU A 58 -7.72 0.84 4.30
C LEU A 58 -7.24 -0.59 4.06
N SER A 59 -6.40 -1.08 4.96
CA SER A 59 -5.98 -2.47 5.09
C SER A 59 -6.42 -3.03 6.45
N GLU A 60 -6.84 -4.29 6.44
CA GLU A 60 -7.25 -5.01 7.65
C GLU A 60 -6.61 -6.40 7.68
N LEU A 61 -5.94 -6.73 8.78
CA LEU A 61 -5.35 -8.03 9.06
C LEU A 61 -6.15 -8.73 10.15
N TYR A 62 -6.28 -10.05 10.04
CA TYR A 62 -7.12 -10.87 10.89
C TYR A 62 -6.33 -12.03 11.48
N TYR A 63 -6.61 -12.35 12.74
CA TYR A 63 -6.15 -13.57 13.37
C TYR A 63 -6.86 -14.81 12.80
N LYS A 64 -6.28 -16.00 13.02
CA LYS A 64 -6.90 -17.29 12.66
C LYS A 64 -8.24 -17.56 13.37
N ASN A 65 -8.59 -16.83 14.42
CA ASN A 65 -9.91 -16.94 15.05
C ASN A 65 -10.96 -16.04 14.37
N GLY A 66 -10.57 -15.30 13.32
CA GLY A 66 -11.42 -14.36 12.60
C GLY A 66 -11.54 -12.97 13.22
N GLN A 67 -10.89 -12.72 14.36
CA GLN A 67 -10.87 -11.40 14.97
C GLN A 67 -9.86 -10.48 14.27
N LEU A 68 -10.17 -9.19 14.25
CA LEU A 68 -9.27 -8.16 13.73
C LEU A 68 -7.98 -8.16 14.56
N SER A 69 -6.85 -8.18 13.86
CA SER A 69 -5.51 -8.12 14.43
C SER A 69 -4.94 -6.72 14.29
N GLU A 70 -5.13 -6.11 13.13
CA GLU A 70 -4.59 -4.79 12.80
C GLU A 70 -5.49 -4.13 11.77
N LYS A 71 -5.66 -2.82 11.86
CA LYS A 71 -6.20 -2.01 10.77
C LYS A 71 -5.37 -0.75 10.64
N GLY A 72 -5.17 -0.33 9.40
CA GLY A 72 -4.40 0.86 9.09
C GLY A 72 -4.66 1.34 7.68
N THR A 73 -4.21 2.56 7.40
CA THR A 73 -4.32 3.15 6.06
C THR A 73 -2.94 3.23 5.41
N TYR A 74 -2.90 2.97 4.12
CA TYR A 74 -1.69 3.04 3.32
C TYR A 74 -1.84 4.07 2.21
N LYS A 75 -0.71 4.66 1.82
CA LYS A 75 -0.63 5.60 0.72
C LYS A 75 0.68 5.37 -0.01
N ASP A 76 0.62 5.14 -1.33
CA ASP A 76 1.79 4.82 -2.16
C ASP A 76 2.63 3.68 -1.55
N GLY A 77 1.94 2.68 -0.98
CA GLY A 77 2.56 1.52 -0.35
C GLY A 77 3.09 1.73 1.07
N GLU A 78 3.13 2.96 1.59
CA GLU A 78 3.64 3.28 2.92
C GLU A 78 2.49 3.46 3.95
N PRO A 79 2.70 3.09 5.23
CA PRO A 79 1.76 3.43 6.31
C PRO A 79 1.49 4.93 6.39
N HIS A 80 0.23 5.34 6.28
CA HIS A 80 -0.16 6.76 6.33
C HIS A 80 -1.53 6.92 6.96
N GLY A 81 -1.64 7.71 8.02
CA GLY A 81 -2.86 7.93 8.79
C GLY A 81 -2.99 7.00 10.01
N PRO A 82 -4.21 6.79 10.52
CA PRO A 82 -4.43 6.09 11.77
C PRO A 82 -4.19 4.58 11.66
N PHE A 83 -3.49 4.03 12.65
CA PHE A 83 -3.29 2.60 12.82
C PHE A 83 -3.75 2.13 14.19
N GLU A 84 -4.26 0.90 14.25
CA GLU A 84 -4.69 0.24 15.47
C GLU A 84 -4.35 -1.24 15.43
N GLY A 85 -3.79 -1.73 16.54
CA GLY A 85 -3.52 -3.15 16.77
C GLY A 85 -4.34 -3.71 17.92
N TYR A 86 -4.75 -4.96 17.75
CA TYR A 86 -5.68 -5.64 18.63
C TYR A 86 -5.11 -7.00 19.06
N SER A 87 -5.42 -7.40 20.28
CA SER A 87 -5.14 -8.74 20.78
C SER A 87 -6.05 -9.79 20.14
N LYS A 88 -5.71 -11.08 20.32
CA LYS A 88 -6.54 -12.22 19.91
C LYS A 88 -7.90 -12.32 20.62
N ASN A 89 -8.20 -11.44 21.56
CA ASN A 89 -9.51 -11.34 22.22
C ASN A 89 -10.30 -10.10 21.74
N GLY A 90 -9.73 -9.29 20.82
CA GLY A 90 -10.34 -8.08 20.29
C GLY A 90 -10.12 -6.84 21.17
N GLN A 91 -9.25 -6.92 22.17
CA GLN A 91 -8.87 -5.76 22.98
C GLN A 91 -7.83 -4.92 22.24
N LEU A 92 -8.04 -3.61 22.16
CA LEU A 92 -7.07 -2.68 21.61
C LEU A 92 -5.78 -2.72 22.46
N GLU A 93 -4.64 -3.01 21.83
CA GLU A 93 -3.32 -3.06 22.48
C GLU A 93 -2.55 -1.78 22.19
N TRP A 94 -2.62 -1.31 20.95
CA TRP A 94 -1.98 -0.07 20.55
C TRP A 94 -2.76 0.68 19.48
N LYS A 95 -2.57 2.00 19.44
CA LYS A 95 -3.03 2.85 18.34
C LYS A 95 -2.16 4.08 18.20
N GLY A 96 -2.04 4.57 16.98
CA GLY A 96 -1.27 5.77 16.69
C GLY A 96 -1.50 6.24 15.28
N THR A 97 -0.63 7.13 14.82
CA THR A 97 -0.67 7.69 13.47
C THR A 97 0.70 7.52 12.83
N TYR A 98 0.69 7.08 11.58
CA TYR A 98 1.86 7.13 10.72
C TYR A 98 1.74 8.27 9.72
N ASN A 99 2.88 8.82 9.31
CA ASN A 99 2.98 9.71 8.17
C ASN A 99 4.11 9.20 7.28
N MET A 100 3.79 8.71 6.07
CA MET A 100 4.75 8.15 5.12
C MET A 100 5.71 7.12 5.75
N GLY A 101 5.18 6.22 6.56
CA GLY A 101 5.93 5.15 7.24
C GLY A 101 6.56 5.53 8.58
N GLU A 102 6.49 6.80 9.00
CA GLU A 102 7.06 7.26 10.27
C GLU A 102 5.99 7.47 11.35
N GLU A 103 6.26 7.01 12.58
CA GLU A 103 5.38 7.23 13.74
C GLU A 103 5.33 8.71 14.12
N CYS A 104 4.14 9.26 14.30
CA CYS A 104 3.98 10.65 14.69
C CYS A 104 2.78 10.87 15.64
N GLY A 105 2.82 11.96 16.38
CA GLY A 105 1.77 12.35 17.31
C GLY A 105 1.71 11.48 18.58
N GLU A 106 0.51 11.25 19.09
CA GLU A 106 0.29 10.47 20.30
C GLU A 106 0.01 9.01 19.95
N TRP A 107 0.81 8.13 20.54
CA TRP A 107 0.66 6.70 20.49
C TRP A 107 0.13 6.20 21.83
N ILE A 108 -0.77 5.24 21.80
CA ILE A 108 -1.18 4.50 22.98
C ILE A 108 -0.63 3.09 22.83
N GLU A 109 0.13 2.64 23.83
CA GLU A 109 0.71 1.30 23.91
C GLU A 109 0.47 0.74 25.30
N ASP A 110 -0.19 -0.42 25.39
CA ASP A 110 -0.51 -1.08 26.67
C ASP A 110 -1.24 -0.18 27.70
N GLY A 111 -1.95 0.84 27.20
CA GLY A 111 -2.68 1.82 28.01
C GLY A 111 -1.85 3.03 28.48
N GLU A 112 -0.57 3.10 28.13
CA GLU A 112 0.27 4.28 28.32
C GLU A 112 0.32 5.11 27.04
N THR A 113 0.39 6.44 27.17
CA THR A 113 0.56 7.35 26.03
C THR A 113 2.03 7.69 25.84
N VAL A 114 2.56 7.37 24.67
CA VAL A 114 3.89 7.76 24.20
C VAL A 114 3.72 8.92 23.22
N THR A 115 4.51 9.98 23.39
CA THR A 115 4.43 11.19 22.55
C THR A 115 5.64 11.26 21.62
N TYR A 116 5.36 11.29 20.33
CA TYR A 116 6.33 11.49 19.26
C TYR A 116 6.26 12.92 18.72
N ASP A 117 7.14 13.23 17.76
CA ASP A 117 7.06 14.48 17.02
C ASP A 117 5.68 14.63 16.35
N PRO A 118 5.13 15.85 16.27
CA PRO A 118 3.83 16.08 15.66
C PRO A 118 3.84 15.65 14.20
N CYS A 119 2.74 15.06 13.75
CA CYS A 119 2.61 14.64 12.36
C CYS A 119 2.82 15.83 11.42
N PRO A 120 3.73 15.70 10.44
CA PRO A 120 3.86 16.69 9.38
C PRO A 120 2.49 16.90 8.70
N PRO A 121 2.17 18.12 8.25
CA PRO A 121 1.02 18.30 7.39
C PRO A 121 1.21 17.48 6.11
N ASP A 122 0.15 16.83 5.66
CA ASP A 122 0.16 16.11 4.39
C ASP A 122 0.55 17.09 3.27
N LEU A 123 1.57 16.73 2.50
CA LEU A 123 2.11 17.59 1.43
C LEU A 123 1.07 17.95 0.35
N GLU A 124 -0.06 17.24 0.31
CA GLU A 124 -1.19 17.49 -0.59
C GLU A 124 -2.11 18.62 -0.13
N ASP A 125 -2.13 18.93 1.17
CA ASP A 125 -2.89 20.06 1.73
C ASP A 125 -2.11 21.40 1.64
N ALA A 126 -0.86 21.36 1.13
CA ALA A 126 0.03 22.52 1.05
C ALA A 126 -0.12 23.37 -0.24
N VAL A 127 -1.23 23.21 -0.98
CA VAL A 127 -1.49 23.90 -2.28
C VAL A 127 -2.49 25.05 -2.14
#